data_AF-A0A532CJG3-F1
#
_entry.id   AF-A0A532CJG3-F1
#
_cell.length_a   1.000
_cell.length_b   1.000
_cell.length_c   1.000
_cell.angle_alpha   90.00
_cell.angle_beta   90.00
_cell.angle_gamma   90.00
#
_symmetry.space_group_name_H-M   'P 1'
#
loop_
_entity.id
_entity.type
_entity.pdbx_description
1 polymer ?
#
loop_
_entity_poly.entity_id
_entity_poly.type
_entity_poly.pdbx_seq_one_letter_code
_entity_poly.pdbx_strand_id
1 'polypeptide(L)'
;MTRILQAANRSRQRASREVKKRKPLVGVLGGSKSDFPILEKAGVILDELHIPYELLVVSAHRTPDRLFEYAASAPGRGIKVIIAGAGGAAHLPGMLAAKTHLPVIGVPIPTENLRGLDSLLSIVQMPKGIPVATMAIGGAENAGLLAGQILAGSHPEIAQNIKRYRAAQTKSVLNSPEAKGTGLGNLGADKMSRRP
;
A
#
# COMPACT_ATOMS: atom_id res chain seq x y z
N MET A 1 -32.35 8.61 14.47
CA MET A 1 -31.29 7.88 13.73
C MET A 1 -30.35 8.79 12.93
N THR A 2 -30.81 9.93 12.38
CA THR A 2 -30.03 10.77 11.44
C THR A 2 -28.90 11.59 12.07
N ARG A 3 -29.06 12.09 13.31
CA ARG A 3 -28.05 12.93 13.99
C ARG A 3 -26.78 12.17 14.41
N ILE A 4 -26.90 10.89 14.80
CA ILE A 4 -25.76 10.05 15.21
C ILE A 4 -24.89 9.68 14.00
N LEU A 5 -25.51 9.34 12.86
CA LEU A 5 -24.80 9.07 11.60
C LEU A 5 -24.08 10.33 11.08
N GLN A 6 -24.71 11.51 11.17
CA GLN A 6 -24.07 12.77 10.80
C GLN A 6 -22.88 13.13 11.70
N ALA A 7 -22.97 12.85 13.02
CA ALA A 7 -21.86 13.08 13.94
C ALA A 7 -20.67 12.15 13.67
N ALA A 8 -20.92 10.85 13.40
CA ALA A 8 -19.89 9.88 13.04
C ALA A 8 -19.22 10.20 11.69
N ASN A 9 -19.96 10.76 10.74
CA ASN A 9 -19.40 11.16 9.45
C ASN A 9 -18.53 12.43 9.58
N ARG A 10 -18.96 13.39 10.41
CA ARG A 10 -18.16 14.60 10.72
C ARG A 10 -16.87 14.27 11.47
N SER A 11 -16.89 13.31 12.40
CA SER A 11 -15.68 12.89 13.12
C SER A 11 -14.67 12.19 12.21
N ARG A 12 -15.12 11.31 11.31
CA ARG A 12 -14.26 10.70 10.27
C ARG A 12 -13.66 11.74 9.32
N GLN A 13 -14.47 12.70 8.86
CA GLN A 13 -13.99 13.79 8.00
C GLN A 13 -12.97 14.70 8.71
N ARG A 14 -13.16 14.96 10.01
CA ARG A 14 -12.24 15.77 10.81
C ARG A 14 -10.92 15.05 11.06
N ALA A 15 -10.96 13.75 11.40
CA ALA A 15 -9.79 12.91 11.53
C ALA A 15 -9.00 12.81 10.21
N SER A 16 -9.68 12.60 9.08
CA SER A 16 -9.06 12.59 7.74
C SER A 16 -8.42 13.93 7.37
N ARG A 17 -9.06 15.06 7.71
CA ARG A 17 -8.48 16.41 7.51
C ARG A 17 -7.27 16.69 8.43
N GLU A 18 -7.27 16.13 9.63
CA GLU A 18 -6.18 16.31 10.60
C GLU A 18 -4.96 15.45 10.23
N VAL A 19 -5.17 14.24 9.71
CA VAL A 19 -4.12 13.41 9.10
C VAL A 19 -3.48 14.15 7.90
N LYS A 20 -4.29 14.82 7.06
CA LYS A 20 -3.78 15.67 5.95
C LYS A 20 -2.95 16.88 6.38
N LYS A 21 -3.04 17.33 7.64
CA LYS A 21 -2.23 18.45 8.16
C LYS A 21 -0.87 18.02 8.72
N ARG A 22 -0.67 16.73 9.00
CA ARG A 22 0.59 16.23 9.55
C ARG A 22 1.60 16.03 8.42
N LYS A 23 2.88 16.33 8.69
CA LYS A 23 3.95 16.05 7.73
C LYS A 23 3.95 14.56 7.39
N PRO A 24 4.02 14.18 6.11
CA PRO A 24 3.96 12.78 5.70
C PRO A 24 5.18 12.02 6.24
N LEU A 25 4.92 10.81 6.75
CA LEU A 25 5.96 9.84 7.12
C LEU A 25 6.20 8.82 6.02
N VAL A 26 5.20 8.59 5.16
CA VAL A 26 5.29 7.66 4.03
C VAL A 26 5.05 8.40 2.72
N GLY A 27 5.94 8.19 1.75
CA GLY A 27 5.74 8.64 0.37
C GLY A 27 5.19 7.50 -0.49
N VAL A 28 4.00 7.64 -1.06
CA VAL A 28 3.42 6.66 -1.99
C VAL A 28 3.53 7.22 -3.42
N LEU A 29 4.30 6.54 -4.27
CA LEU A 29 4.67 7.05 -5.59
C LEU A 29 4.25 6.08 -6.69
N GLY A 30 3.54 6.60 -7.71
CA GLY A 30 3.25 5.88 -8.95
C GLY A 30 4.04 6.43 -10.13
N GLY A 31 4.37 5.58 -11.11
CA GLY A 31 4.98 6.01 -12.37
C GLY A 31 4.01 6.76 -13.29
N SER A 32 2.71 6.55 -13.08
CA SER A 32 1.58 7.09 -13.84
C SER A 32 0.34 7.23 -12.94
N LYS A 33 -0.63 8.05 -13.37
CA LYS A 33 -1.96 8.08 -12.72
C LYS A 33 -2.70 6.74 -12.83
N SER A 34 -2.41 5.95 -13.86
CA SER A 34 -3.00 4.61 -14.03
C SER A 34 -2.61 3.63 -12.92
N ASP A 35 -1.56 3.92 -12.15
CA ASP A 35 -1.11 3.06 -11.04
C ASP A 35 -1.92 3.34 -9.75
N PHE A 36 -2.61 4.48 -9.68
CA PHE A 36 -3.29 4.95 -8.47
C PHE A 36 -4.39 4.02 -7.95
N PRO A 37 -5.25 3.39 -8.79
CA PRO A 37 -6.26 2.46 -8.29
C PRO A 37 -5.68 1.30 -7.46
N ILE A 38 -4.41 0.94 -7.69
CA ILE A 38 -3.69 -0.02 -6.86
C ILE A 38 -3.04 0.68 -5.68
N LEU A 39 -2.29 1.76 -5.89
CA LEU A 39 -1.54 2.43 -4.82
C LEU A 39 -2.41 3.08 -3.75
N GLU A 40 -3.62 3.52 -4.08
CA GLU A 40 -4.60 4.03 -3.11
C GLU A 40 -4.94 3.01 -2.03
N LYS A 41 -4.83 1.71 -2.33
CA LYS A 41 -5.01 0.63 -1.35
C LYS A 41 -3.95 0.63 -0.26
N ALA A 42 -2.72 1.05 -0.58
CA ALA A 42 -1.70 1.33 0.44
C ALA A 42 -2.14 2.50 1.32
N GLY A 43 -2.69 3.55 0.71
CA GLY A 43 -3.24 4.71 1.41
C GLY A 43 -4.34 4.34 2.41
N VAL A 44 -5.27 3.45 2.01
CA VAL A 44 -6.33 2.93 2.91
C VAL A 44 -5.74 2.30 4.17
N ILE A 45 -4.72 1.44 4.01
CA ILE A 45 -4.04 0.83 5.16
C ILE A 45 -3.32 1.87 6.01
N LEU A 46 -2.62 2.82 5.40
CA LEU A 46 -1.92 3.89 6.12
C LEU A 46 -2.91 4.75 6.91
N ASP A 47 -4.07 5.06 6.36
CA ASP A 47 -5.16 5.76 7.04
C ASP A 47 -5.68 4.97 8.25
N GLU A 48 -5.93 3.67 8.09
CA GLU A 48 -6.35 2.78 9.20
C GLU A 48 -5.31 2.68 10.32
N LEU A 49 -4.03 2.73 9.97
CA LEU A 49 -2.91 2.76 10.91
C LEU A 49 -2.60 4.15 11.46
N HIS A 50 -3.35 5.18 11.04
CA HIS A 50 -3.15 6.59 11.38
C HIS A 50 -1.76 7.13 11.03
N ILE A 51 -1.22 6.70 9.89
CA ILE A 51 0.10 7.11 9.39
C ILE A 51 -0.10 8.18 8.31
N PRO A 52 0.42 9.42 8.50
CA PRO A 52 0.30 10.45 7.47
C PRO A 52 1.17 10.10 6.25
N TYR A 53 0.61 10.25 5.06
CA TYR A 53 1.28 9.94 3.80
C TYR A 53 0.96 10.96 2.70
N GLU A 54 1.76 10.92 1.65
CA GLU A 54 1.51 11.63 0.40
C GLU A 54 1.37 10.62 -0.76
N LEU A 55 0.56 10.94 -1.77
CA LEU A 55 0.40 10.15 -3.00
C LEU A 55 0.73 11.02 -4.21
N LEU A 56 1.78 10.67 -4.96
CA LEU A 56 2.31 11.49 -6.06
C LEU A 56 2.64 10.66 -7.30
N VAL A 57 2.60 11.30 -8.47
CA VAL A 57 3.17 10.75 -9.71
C VAL A 57 4.64 11.18 -9.82
N VAL A 58 5.52 10.19 -9.99
CA VAL A 58 6.95 10.36 -10.25
C VAL A 58 7.36 9.29 -11.27
N SER A 59 7.61 9.69 -12.51
CA SER A 59 7.94 8.73 -13.57
C SER A 59 9.46 8.59 -13.71
N ALA A 60 9.97 7.38 -13.49
CA ALA A 60 11.40 7.08 -13.69
C ALA A 60 11.87 7.37 -15.12
N HIS A 61 11.07 7.03 -16.12
CA HIS A 61 11.47 7.16 -17.53
C HIS A 61 11.18 8.54 -18.12
N ARG A 62 10.12 9.21 -17.66
CA ARG A 62 9.65 10.48 -18.26
C ARG A 62 10.05 11.72 -17.46
N THR A 63 10.31 11.58 -16.16
CA THR A 63 10.70 12.68 -15.27
C THR A 63 11.83 12.22 -14.33
N PRO A 64 12.98 11.77 -14.86
CA PRO A 64 14.07 11.20 -14.06
C PRO A 64 14.64 12.21 -13.04
N ASP A 65 14.77 13.48 -13.41
CA ASP A 65 15.31 14.51 -12.48
C ASP A 65 14.38 14.72 -11.29
N ARG A 66 13.05 14.78 -11.53
CA ARG A 66 12.04 14.84 -10.48
C ARG A 66 12.12 13.64 -9.53
N LEU A 67 12.43 12.45 -10.06
CA LEU A 67 12.64 11.25 -9.23
C LEU A 67 13.85 11.44 -8.31
N PHE A 68 14.97 11.93 -8.85
CA PHE A 68 16.19 12.17 -8.07
C PHE A 68 15.99 13.25 -7.02
N GLU A 69 15.35 14.37 -7.38
CA GLU A 69 14.97 15.43 -6.46
C GLU A 69 14.07 14.91 -5.32
N TYR A 70 13.08 14.08 -5.66
CA TYR A 70 12.21 13.47 -4.66
C TYR A 70 13.00 12.58 -3.69
N ALA A 71 13.80 11.64 -4.22
CA ALA A 71 14.55 10.68 -3.42
C ALA A 71 15.56 11.36 -2.49
N ALA A 72 16.26 12.38 -2.99
CA ALA A 72 17.25 13.14 -2.23
C ALA A 72 16.61 14.01 -1.13
N SER A 73 15.46 14.65 -1.42
CA SER A 73 14.80 15.54 -0.47
C SER A 73 13.90 14.83 0.54
N ALA A 74 13.41 13.62 0.24
CA ALA A 74 12.46 12.88 1.09
C ALA A 74 12.88 12.77 2.57
N PRO A 75 14.13 12.40 2.94
CA PRO A 75 14.56 12.35 4.33
C PRO A 75 14.42 13.69 5.04
N GLY A 76 14.83 14.79 4.39
CA GLY A 76 14.77 16.15 4.93
C GLY A 76 13.35 16.67 5.12
N ARG A 77 12.38 16.13 4.35
CA ARG A 77 10.95 16.42 4.51
C ARG A 77 10.29 15.64 5.67
N GLY A 78 11.00 14.67 6.25
CA GLY A 78 10.50 13.82 7.34
C GLY A 78 9.96 12.46 6.88
N ILE A 79 10.04 12.14 5.58
CA ILE A 79 9.68 10.83 5.06
C ILE A 79 10.62 9.79 5.66
N LYS A 80 10.06 8.64 6.04
CA LYS A 80 10.74 7.53 6.69
C LYS A 80 10.69 6.25 5.84
N VAL A 81 9.66 6.08 5.02
CA VAL A 81 9.49 4.93 4.11
C VAL A 81 8.92 5.42 2.79
N ILE A 82 9.37 4.85 1.68
CA ILE A 82 8.81 5.11 0.35
C ILE A 82 8.14 3.83 -0.15
N ILE A 83 6.90 3.92 -0.60
CA ILE A 83 6.19 2.90 -1.35
C ILE A 83 6.16 3.35 -2.81
N ALA A 84 6.64 2.50 -3.72
CA ALA A 84 6.73 2.83 -5.14
C ALA A 84 6.07 1.75 -5.99
N GLY A 85 5.10 2.13 -6.82
CA GLY A 85 4.43 1.26 -7.78
C GLY A 85 4.82 1.58 -9.23
N ALA A 86 5.15 0.54 -9.99
CA ALA A 86 5.36 0.65 -11.44
C ALA A 86 5.05 -0.67 -12.16
N GLY A 87 4.70 -0.58 -13.45
CA GLY A 87 4.38 -1.71 -14.32
C GLY A 87 5.37 -1.89 -15.47
N GLY A 88 5.49 -3.11 -16.00
CA GLY A 88 6.34 -3.43 -17.15
C GLY A 88 7.82 -3.42 -16.78
N ALA A 89 8.61 -2.62 -17.48
CA ALA A 89 10.00 -2.29 -17.10
C ALA A 89 10.00 -1.34 -15.88
N ALA A 90 9.64 -1.89 -14.72
CA ALA A 90 9.21 -1.16 -13.53
C ALA A 90 10.38 -0.57 -12.72
N HIS A 91 11.08 0.43 -13.26
CA HIS A 91 12.33 0.96 -12.68
C HIS A 91 12.15 1.94 -11.51
N LEU A 92 10.93 2.44 -11.26
CA LEU A 92 10.70 3.45 -10.23
C LEU A 92 11.22 3.03 -8.83
N PRO A 93 10.91 1.84 -8.29
CA PRO A 93 11.37 1.46 -6.95
C PRO A 93 12.89 1.35 -6.85
N GLY A 94 13.53 0.70 -7.83
CA GLY A 94 14.99 0.53 -7.85
C GLY A 94 15.74 1.85 -7.96
N MET A 95 15.28 2.76 -8.83
CA MET A 95 15.92 4.06 -9.00
C MET A 95 15.75 4.98 -7.77
N LEU A 96 14.61 4.90 -7.08
CA LEU A 96 14.43 5.58 -5.79
C LEU A 96 15.42 5.05 -4.76
N ALA A 97 15.50 3.72 -4.61
CA ALA A 97 16.42 3.06 -3.67
C ALA A 97 17.89 3.39 -3.96
N ALA A 98 18.25 3.57 -5.23
CA ALA A 98 19.60 3.98 -5.63
C ALA A 98 19.96 5.42 -5.21
N LYS A 99 18.97 6.26 -4.86
CA LYS A 99 19.14 7.68 -4.57
C LYS A 99 18.72 8.11 -3.16
N THR A 100 18.30 7.17 -2.32
CA THR A 100 17.97 7.44 -0.93
C THR A 100 18.45 6.32 -0.02
N HIS A 101 18.73 6.66 1.24
CA HIS A 101 19.04 5.67 2.28
C HIS A 101 17.76 5.18 2.99
N LEU A 102 16.60 5.75 2.68
CA LEU A 102 15.32 5.32 3.25
C LEU A 102 14.92 3.94 2.68
N PRO A 103 14.23 3.10 3.48
CA PRO A 103 13.61 1.89 2.97
C PRO A 103 12.64 2.19 1.82
N VAL A 104 12.80 1.47 0.70
CA VAL A 104 11.90 1.51 -0.44
C VAL A 104 11.17 0.18 -0.57
N ILE A 105 9.84 0.24 -0.61
CA ILE A 105 8.93 -0.88 -0.81
C ILE A 105 8.42 -0.83 -2.24
N GLY A 106 8.67 -1.88 -3.02
CA GLY A 106 8.23 -1.98 -4.40
C GLY A 106 6.91 -2.72 -4.54
N VAL A 107 5.96 -2.14 -5.29
CA VAL A 107 4.68 -2.77 -5.64
C VAL A 107 4.67 -3.02 -7.15
N PRO A 108 4.83 -4.28 -7.60
CA PRO A 108 4.72 -4.61 -9.01
C PRO A 108 3.28 -4.37 -9.50
N ILE A 109 3.09 -3.47 -10.46
CA ILE A 109 1.77 -3.21 -11.05
C ILE A 109 1.52 -4.26 -12.14
N PRO A 110 0.37 -4.94 -12.15
CA PRO A 110 0.05 -5.93 -13.18
C PRO A 110 0.00 -5.27 -14.57
N THR A 111 0.60 -5.94 -15.54
CA THR A 111 0.53 -5.59 -16.96
C THR A 111 -0.49 -6.48 -17.68
N GLU A 112 -0.95 -6.03 -18.84
CA GLU A 112 -1.94 -6.78 -19.62
C GLU A 112 -1.37 -8.12 -20.11
N ASN A 113 -0.20 -8.10 -20.74
CA ASN A 113 0.37 -9.24 -21.44
C ASN A 113 1.05 -10.26 -20.50
N LEU A 114 1.82 -9.78 -19.53
CA LEU A 114 2.63 -10.63 -18.66
C LEU A 114 2.10 -10.71 -17.23
N ARG A 115 0.90 -10.14 -16.99
CA ARG A 115 0.21 -10.17 -15.70
C ARG A 115 1.06 -9.68 -14.53
N GLY A 116 2.05 -8.82 -14.81
CA GLY A 116 2.96 -8.26 -13.82
C GLY A 116 4.20 -9.09 -13.50
N LEU A 117 4.47 -10.19 -14.21
CA LEU A 117 5.73 -10.93 -14.06
C LEU A 117 6.95 -10.06 -14.46
N ASP A 118 6.80 -9.31 -15.54
CA ASP A 118 7.74 -8.27 -15.97
C ASP A 118 7.98 -7.22 -14.88
N SER A 119 6.91 -6.70 -14.30
CA SER A 119 6.99 -5.74 -13.19
C SER A 119 7.69 -6.35 -11.98
N LEU A 120 7.34 -7.60 -11.62
CA LEU A 120 7.88 -8.29 -10.46
C LEU A 120 9.39 -8.47 -10.60
N LEU A 121 9.85 -9.04 -11.71
CA LEU A 121 11.27 -9.30 -11.95
C LEU A 121 12.07 -7.99 -12.09
N SER A 122 11.49 -6.95 -12.68
CA SER A 122 12.12 -5.63 -12.78
C SER A 122 12.35 -4.96 -11.43
N ILE A 123 11.59 -5.34 -10.39
CA ILE A 123 11.66 -4.74 -9.05
C ILE A 123 12.46 -5.62 -8.08
N VAL A 124 12.21 -6.94 -8.06
CA VAL A 124 12.76 -7.83 -7.02
C VAL A 124 14.22 -8.22 -7.24
N GLN A 125 14.68 -8.27 -8.50
CA GLN A 125 16.02 -8.76 -8.85
C GLN A 125 17.10 -7.68 -8.73
N MET A 126 17.03 -6.84 -7.69
CA MET A 126 18.05 -5.83 -7.44
C MET A 126 19.40 -6.50 -7.14
N PRO A 127 20.51 -6.03 -7.74
CA PRO A 127 21.83 -6.53 -7.40
C PRO A 127 22.23 -6.13 -5.97
N LYS A 128 23.26 -6.81 -5.45
CA LYS A 128 23.82 -6.52 -4.11
C LYS A 128 24.14 -5.04 -3.96
N GLY A 129 23.67 -4.44 -2.87
CA GLY A 129 24.01 -3.08 -2.43
C GLY A 129 22.84 -2.11 -2.42
N ILE A 130 21.83 -2.29 -3.28
CA ILE A 130 20.68 -1.38 -3.40
C ILE A 130 19.37 -2.18 -3.26
N PRO A 131 18.92 -2.47 -2.03
CA PRO A 131 17.78 -3.35 -1.80
C PRO A 131 16.44 -2.65 -2.07
N VAL A 132 15.44 -3.42 -2.51
CA VAL A 132 14.02 -3.04 -2.55
C VAL A 132 13.20 -4.13 -1.85
N ALA A 133 12.31 -3.75 -0.95
CA ALA A 133 11.38 -4.68 -0.32
C ALA A 133 10.16 -4.91 -1.23
N THR A 134 10.17 -5.97 -2.02
CA THR A 134 9.16 -6.19 -3.07
C THR A 134 7.94 -6.96 -2.56
N MET A 135 6.75 -6.42 -2.78
CA MET A 135 5.47 -7.07 -2.45
C MET A 135 4.95 -7.95 -3.59
N ALA A 136 3.86 -8.68 -3.33
CA ALA A 136 3.12 -9.37 -4.38
C ALA A 136 2.67 -8.41 -5.50
N ILE A 137 2.42 -8.94 -6.69
CA ILE A 137 1.86 -8.18 -7.81
C ILE A 137 0.51 -7.57 -7.36
N GLY A 138 0.39 -6.24 -7.47
CA GLY A 138 -0.77 -5.47 -7.00
C GLY A 138 -0.92 -5.38 -5.48
N GLY A 139 0.04 -5.88 -4.69
CA GLY A 139 -0.02 -6.00 -3.23
C GLY A 139 0.23 -4.70 -2.46
N ALA A 140 -0.46 -3.62 -2.83
CA ALA A 140 -0.30 -2.30 -2.23
C ALA A 140 -0.75 -2.24 -0.76
N GLU A 141 -1.79 -2.99 -0.37
CA GLU A 141 -2.22 -3.11 1.04
C GLU A 141 -1.07 -3.62 1.92
N ASN A 142 -0.37 -4.65 1.45
CA ASN A 142 0.79 -5.21 2.15
C ASN A 142 1.96 -4.24 2.19
N ALA A 143 2.13 -3.40 1.15
CA ALA A 143 3.12 -2.34 1.19
C ALA A 143 2.82 -1.31 2.29
N GLY A 144 1.55 -0.91 2.44
CA GLY A 144 1.10 -0.04 3.54
C GLY A 144 1.34 -0.67 4.91
N LEU A 145 1.02 -1.96 5.06
CA LEU A 145 1.25 -2.71 6.31
C LEU A 145 2.73 -2.84 6.65
N LEU A 146 3.58 -3.14 5.65
CA LEU A 146 5.02 -3.24 5.85
C LEU A 146 5.62 -1.87 6.21
N ALA A 147 5.19 -0.79 5.55
CA ALA A 147 5.61 0.55 5.93
C ALA A 147 5.26 0.85 7.40
N GLY A 148 4.05 0.50 7.83
CA GLY A 148 3.67 0.59 9.24
C GLY A 148 4.55 -0.24 10.16
N GLN A 149 4.90 -1.48 9.79
CA GLN A 149 5.77 -2.35 10.58
C GLN A 149 7.19 -1.80 10.73
N ILE A 150 7.74 -1.21 9.67
CA ILE A 150 9.03 -0.51 9.72
C ILE A 150 8.96 0.66 10.71
N LEU A 151 7.90 1.47 10.64
CA LEU A 151 7.71 2.62 11.53
C LEU A 151 7.44 2.23 12.99
N ALA A 152 6.80 1.08 13.22
CA ALA A 152 6.44 0.58 14.54
C ALA A 152 7.66 0.39 15.46
N GLY A 153 8.86 0.20 14.90
CA GLY A 153 10.10 0.10 15.68
C GLY A 153 10.45 1.37 16.45
N SER A 154 9.99 2.54 15.98
CA SER A 154 10.22 3.84 16.63
C SER A 154 8.94 4.59 17.00
N HIS A 155 7.76 4.01 16.74
CA HIS A 155 6.45 4.63 16.97
C HIS A 155 5.52 3.61 17.67
N PRO A 156 5.51 3.56 19.01
CA PRO A 156 4.73 2.59 19.78
C PRO A 156 3.22 2.60 19.48
N GLU A 157 2.68 3.77 19.14
CA GLU A 157 1.28 3.95 18.75
C GLU A 157 0.95 3.23 17.43
N ILE A 158 1.87 3.27 16.45
CA ILE A 158 1.73 2.53 15.19
C ILE A 158 1.81 1.03 15.45
N ALA A 159 2.74 0.59 16.32
CA ALA A 159 2.84 -0.81 16.72
C ALA A 159 1.51 -1.32 17.31
N GLN A 160 0.85 -0.51 18.14
CA GLN A 160 -0.44 -0.87 18.72
C GLN A 160 -1.57 -0.86 17.68
N ASN A 161 -1.56 0.07 16.71
CA ASN A 161 -2.52 0.08 15.59
C ASN A 161 -2.41 -1.21 14.77
N ILE A 162 -1.19 -1.67 14.47
CA ILE A 162 -0.97 -2.92 13.73
C ILE A 162 -1.49 -4.14 14.49
N LYS A 163 -1.22 -4.22 15.81
CA LYS A 163 -1.76 -5.30 16.65
C LYS A 163 -3.28 -5.33 16.62
N ARG A 164 -3.93 -4.17 16.72
CA ARG A 164 -5.39 -4.04 16.60
C ARG A 164 -5.91 -4.45 15.23
N TYR A 165 -5.27 -3.98 14.16
CA TYR A 165 -5.63 -4.33 12.78
C TYR A 165 -5.62 -5.87 12.60
N ARG A 166 -4.52 -6.53 12.99
CA ARG A 166 -4.39 -7.99 12.89
C ARG A 166 -5.44 -8.73 13.73
N ALA A 167 -5.65 -8.30 14.98
CA ALA A 167 -6.67 -8.91 15.84
C ALA A 167 -8.09 -8.78 15.24
N ALA A 168 -8.41 -7.62 14.66
CA ALA A 168 -9.68 -7.39 13.98
C ALA A 168 -9.84 -8.28 12.73
N GLN A 169 -8.79 -8.41 11.92
CA GLN A 169 -8.77 -9.31 10.76
C GLN A 169 -9.01 -10.77 11.18
N THR A 170 -8.28 -11.28 12.18
CA THR A 170 -8.48 -12.63 12.72
C THR A 170 -9.91 -12.83 13.21
N LYS A 171 -10.44 -11.87 13.98
CA LYS A 171 -11.82 -11.92 14.48
C LYS A 171 -12.84 -11.93 13.33
N SER A 172 -12.60 -11.17 12.26
CA SER A 172 -13.48 -11.14 11.09
C SER A 172 -13.56 -12.51 10.42
N VAL A 173 -12.43 -13.20 10.26
CA VAL A 173 -12.40 -14.56 9.70
C VAL A 173 -13.13 -15.53 10.61
N LEU A 174 -12.81 -15.57 11.92
CA LEU A 174 -13.44 -16.49 12.87
C LEU A 174 -14.96 -16.28 13.02
N ASN A 175 -15.44 -15.06 12.77
CA ASN A 175 -16.87 -14.75 12.80
C ASN A 175 -17.60 -15.02 11.49
N SER A 176 -16.88 -15.31 10.40
CA SER A 176 -17.48 -15.57 9.10
C SER A 176 -18.27 -16.89 9.12
N PRO A 177 -19.39 -17.00 8.38
CA PRO A 177 -20.12 -18.25 8.25
C PRO A 177 -19.25 -19.41 7.76
N GLU A 178 -18.30 -19.13 6.87
CA GLU A 178 -17.40 -20.11 6.26
C GLU A 178 -16.43 -20.72 7.27
N ALA A 179 -15.93 -19.92 8.23
CA ALA A 179 -15.06 -20.42 9.30
C ALA A 179 -15.77 -21.37 10.28
N LYS A 180 -17.11 -21.32 10.32
CA LYS A 180 -17.95 -22.21 11.15
C LYS A 180 -18.34 -23.50 10.43
N GLY A 181 -17.89 -23.66 9.18
CA GLY A 181 -18.24 -24.78 8.31
C GLY A 181 -19.56 -24.53 7.59
N THR A 182 -19.52 -24.39 6.26
CA THR A 182 -20.71 -24.50 5.43
C THR A 182 -21.06 -25.97 5.29
N GLY A 183 -22.13 -26.44 5.93
CA GLY A 183 -22.61 -27.80 5.73
C GLY A 183 -22.81 -28.09 4.24
N LEU A 184 -22.20 -29.16 3.74
CA LEU A 184 -22.32 -29.63 2.34
C LEU A 184 -23.77 -29.89 1.90
N GLY A 185 -24.74 -29.90 2.83
CA GLY A 185 -26.17 -30.08 2.55
C GLY A 185 -26.91 -28.88 1.96
N ASN A 186 -26.27 -27.70 1.85
CA ASN A 186 -26.88 -26.49 1.30
C ASN A 186 -26.24 -26.01 -0.03
N LEU A 187 -25.36 -26.80 -0.64
CA LEU A 187 -25.02 -26.63 -2.05
C LEU A 187 -26.16 -27.22 -2.89
N GLY A 188 -27.29 -26.50 -2.89
CA GLY A 188 -28.41 -26.78 -3.78
C GLY A 188 -27.91 -26.90 -5.22
N ALA A 189 -28.44 -27.91 -5.88
CA ALA A 189 -28.13 -28.36 -7.24
C ALA A 189 -28.48 -27.35 -8.36
N ASP A 190 -28.28 -26.04 -8.15
CA ASP A 190 -28.84 -24.99 -9.03
C ASP A 190 -27.81 -23.99 -9.59
N LYS A 191 -26.51 -24.29 -9.54
CA LYS A 191 -25.47 -23.47 -10.20
C LYS A 191 -24.42 -24.26 -10.97
N MET A 192 -24.83 -25.36 -11.59
CA MET A 192 -24.04 -26.03 -12.63
C MET A 192 -24.59 -25.68 -14.02
N SER A 193 -24.75 -24.38 -14.28
CA SER A 193 -25.03 -23.86 -15.61
C SER A 193 -24.54 -22.42 -15.68
N ARG A 194 -23.76 -22.12 -16.72
CA ARG A 194 -23.13 -20.83 -17.09
C ARG A 194 -21.74 -20.58 -16.51
N ARG A 195 -20.75 -21.21 -17.14
CA ARG A 195 -19.45 -20.57 -17.38
C ARG A 195 -19.55 -19.75 -18.69
N PRO A 196 -19.08 -18.51 -18.74
CA PRO A 196 -18.38 -18.00 -19.92
C PRO A 196 -16.96 -18.59 -20.00
#